data_AF-A0AAW5N685-F1
#
_entry.id   AF-A0AAW5N685-F1
#
_cell.length_a   1.000
_cell.length_b   1.000
_cell.length_c   1.000
_cell.angle_alpha   90.00
_cell.angle_beta   90.00
_cell.angle_gamma   90.00
#
_symmetry.space_group_name_H-M   'P 1'
#
loop_
_entity.id
_entity.type
_entity.pdbx_description
1 polymer ?
#
loop_
_entity_poly.entity_id
_entity_poly.type
_entity_poly.pdbx_seq_one_letter_code
_entity_poly.pdbx_strand_id
1 'polypeptide(L)' 'LTQWQRCFGSEPRDVMMPPINGAVMHPVAHTGVRKMVDKKALSLWMRERSDLWVQPKVDGVAVTLVYRDGKLNKA' A
#
# COMPACT_ATOMS: atom_id res chain seq x y z
N LEU A 1 -5.36 -15.43 -25.81
CA LEU A 1 -4.97 -15.80 -24.44
C LEU A 1 -4.56 -14.59 -23.57
N THR A 2 -5.11 -13.39 -23.80
CA THR A 2 -4.73 -12.15 -23.07
C THR A 2 -5.84 -11.56 -22.18
N GLN A 3 -6.98 -12.26 -22.05
CA GLN A 3 -8.15 -11.77 -21.31
C GLN A 3 -7.87 -11.50 -19.82
N TRP A 4 -6.92 -12.22 -19.22
CA TRP A 4 -6.51 -12.07 -17.81
C TRP A 4 -5.92 -10.70 -17.46
N GLN A 5 -5.40 -9.95 -18.44
CA GLN A 5 -4.82 -8.61 -18.20
C GLN A 5 -5.87 -7.57 -17.79
N ARG A 6 -7.15 -7.78 -18.14
CA ARG A 6 -8.25 -6.87 -17.76
C ARG A 6 -8.63 -6.98 -16.29
N CYS A 7 -8.39 -8.13 -15.66
CA CYS A 7 -8.72 -8.36 -14.25
C CYS A 7 -7.87 -7.51 -13.30
N PHE A 8 -6.73 -6.99 -13.76
CA PHE A 8 -5.81 -6.15 -12.98
C PHE A 8 -5.88 -4.65 -13.32
N GLY A 9 -6.84 -4.22 -14.16
CA GLY A 9 -7.09 -2.80 -14.45
C GLY A 9 -5.95 -2.04 -15.13
N SER A 10 -4.92 -2.73 -15.62
CA SER A 10 -3.82 -2.11 -16.34
C SER A 10 -4.13 -2.09 -17.84
N GLU A 11 -4.79 -1.02 -18.28
CA GLU A 11 -4.61 -0.56 -19.66
C GLU A 11 -3.10 -0.32 -19.87
N PRO A 12 -2.53 -0.66 -21.04
CA PRO A 12 -1.17 -0.23 -21.36
C PRO A 12 -1.22 1.28 -21.49
N ARG A 13 -0.98 1.99 -20.39
CA ARG A 13 -0.73 3.42 -20.43
C ARG A 13 0.52 3.58 -21.27
N ASP A 14 0.33 4.25 -22.41
CA ASP A 14 1.40 4.85 -23.17
C ASP A 14 2.38 5.48 -22.17
N VAL A 15 3.66 5.15 -22.31
CA VAL A 15 4.69 5.47 -21.31
C VAL A 15 4.93 6.97 -21.36
N MET A 16 4.00 7.74 -20.81
CA MET A 16 4.15 9.15 -20.60
C MET A 16 5.23 9.26 -19.53
N MET A 17 6.42 9.67 -19.96
CA MET A 17 7.53 9.94 -19.05
C MET A 17 7.01 10.81 -17.92
N PRO A 18 7.14 10.39 -16.65
CA PRO A 18 6.66 11.21 -15.55
C PRO A 18 7.37 12.57 -15.61
N PRO A 19 6.66 13.67 -15.25
CA PRO A 19 7.28 14.99 -15.18
C PRO A 19 8.52 14.93 -14.29
N ILE A 20 9.55 15.70 -14.66
CA ILE A 20 10.89 15.78 -14.03
C ILE A 20 10.78 16.51 -12.68
N ASN A 21 9.88 16.04 -11.82
CA ASN A 21 9.54 16.67 -10.54
C ASN A 21 9.62 15.63 -9.41
N GLY A 22 10.57 14.68 -9.47
CA GLY A 22 10.98 13.82 -8.34
C GLY A 22 9.93 12.92 -7.66
N ALA A 23 8.64 13.05 -8.01
CA ALA A 23 7.54 12.33 -7.38
C ALA A 23 7.18 11.11 -8.25
N VAL A 24 7.56 9.93 -7.77
CA VAL A 24 7.18 8.67 -8.39
C VAL A 24 5.80 8.27 -7.90
N MET A 25 4.87 8.04 -8.82
CA MET A 25 3.53 7.54 -8.48
C MET A 25 3.63 6.11 -7.93
N HIS A 26 3.15 5.90 -6.70
CA HIS A 26 3.03 4.57 -6.13
C HIS A 26 1.94 3.77 -6.88
N PRO A 27 2.15 2.47 -7.15
CA PRO A 27 1.16 1.63 -7.83
C PRO A 27 -0.13 1.45 -7.00
N VAL A 28 -0.04 1.64 -5.69
CA VAL A 28 -1.16 1.63 -4.74
C VAL A 28 -1.04 2.87 -3.85
N ALA A 29 -2.17 3.53 -3.58
CA ALA A 29 -2.20 4.71 -2.72
C ALA A 29 -1.76 4.35 -1.29
N HIS A 30 -0.83 5.12 -0.73
CA HIS A 30 -0.49 5.01 0.68
C HIS A 30 -1.60 5.59 1.52
N THR A 31 -2.11 4.81 2.47
CA THR A 31 -3.13 5.26 3.42
C THR A 31 -2.61 5.17 4.85
N GLY A 32 -2.96 6.14 5.68
CA GLY A 32 -2.72 6.05 7.12
C GLY A 32 -3.67 5.07 7.80
N VAL A 33 -3.36 4.74 9.06
CA VAL A 33 -4.25 3.97 9.93
C VAL A 33 -5.04 4.92 10.82
N ARG A 34 -6.33 4.64 11.02
CA ARG A 34 -7.17 5.43 11.93
C ARG A 34 -6.70 5.23 13.37
N LYS A 35 -6.35 6.33 14.03
CA LYS A 35 -5.99 6.32 15.45
C LYS A 35 -7.25 6.11 16.31
N MET A 36 -7.19 5.18 17.25
CA MET A 36 -8.21 5.03 18.29
C MET A 36 -8.07 6.15 19.32
N VAL A 37 -9.20 6.65 19.80
CA VAL A 37 -9.25 7.79 20.72
C VAL A 37 -8.68 7.44 22.11
N ASP A 38 -8.95 6.23 22.60
CA ASP A 38 -8.52 5.78 23.92
C ASP A 38 -8.47 4.24 24.04
N LYS A 39 -8.09 3.77 25.23
CA LYS A 39 -8.00 2.33 25.57
C LYS A 39 -9.36 1.64 25.56
N LYS A 40 -10.46 2.31 25.93
CA LYS A 40 -11.80 1.71 25.96
C LYS A 40 -12.32 1.47 24.54
N ALA A 41 -12.15 2.45 23.66
CA ALA A 41 -12.47 2.33 22.24
C ALA A 41 -11.65 1.21 21.58
N LEU A 42 -10.36 1.12 21.90
CA LEU A 42 -9.53 0.01 21.43
C LEU A 42 -10.06 -1.35 21.91
N SER A 43 -10.34 -1.49 23.22
CA SER A 43 -10.87 -2.73 23.77
C SER A 43 -12.19 -3.16 23.12
N LEU A 44 -13.10 -2.22 22.86
CA LEU A 44 -14.36 -2.51 22.16
C LEU A 44 -14.13 -2.93 20.70
N TRP A 45 -13.22 -2.27 19.99
CA TRP A 45 -12.86 -2.64 18.61
C TRP A 45 -12.24 -4.04 18.51
N MET A 46 -11.44 -4.42 19.51
CA MET A 46 -10.79 -5.74 19.58
C MET A 46 -11.78 -6.86 19.89
N ARG A 47 -12.85 -6.62 20.66
CA ARG A 47 -13.81 -7.68 21.07
C ARG A 47 -14.45 -8.42 19.90
N GLU A 48 -14.72 -7.71 18.80
CA GLU A 48 -15.36 -8.26 17.61
C GLU A 48 -14.37 -8.90 16.62
N ARG A 49 -13.10 -9.09 17.02
CA ARG A 49 -12.01 -9.52 16.13
C ARG A 49 -11.09 -10.54 16.80
N SER A 50 -10.74 -11.60 16.08
CA SER A 50 -9.69 -12.55 16.47
C SER A 50 -8.41 -12.32 15.66
N ASP A 51 -7.32 -13.02 16.04
CA ASP A 51 -6.09 -13.12 15.25
C ASP A 51 -5.40 -11.77 14.95
N LEU A 52 -5.48 -10.86 15.91
CA LEU A 52 -4.90 -9.52 15.80
C LEU A 52 -3.37 -9.58 15.88
N TRP A 53 -2.71 -8.91 14.94
CA TRP A 53 -1.27 -8.68 14.98
C TRP A 53 -0.96 -7.26 15.48
N VAL A 54 -0.14 -7.17 16.52
CA VAL A 54 0.34 -5.91 17.07
C VAL A 54 1.76 -5.62 16.55
N GLN A 55 1.95 -4.42 16.02
CA GLN A 55 3.26 -3.91 15.61
C GLN A 55 3.52 -2.55 16.26
N PRO A 56 4.77 -2.22 16.61
CA PRO A 56 5.11 -0.88 17.06
C PRO A 56 4.91 0.12 15.92
N LYS A 57 4.35 1.29 16.22
CA LYS A 57 4.32 2.39 15.24
C LYS A 57 5.73 2.95 15.10
N VAL A 58 6.40 2.61 14.00
CA VAL A 58 7.64 3.28 13.60
C VAL A 58 7.29 4.70 13.14
N ASP A 59 8.10 5.68 13.54
CA ASP A 59 7.98 7.05 13.07
C ASP A 59 9.02 7.31 11.99
N GLY A 60 8.58 7.30 10.74
CA GLY A 60 9.44 7.38 9.56
C GLY A 60 8.63 7.66 8.30
N VAL A 61 9.26 7.44 7.15
CA VAL A 61 8.65 7.67 5.84
C VAL A 61 8.16 6.34 5.25
N ALA A 62 6.91 6.30 4.79
CA ALA A 62 6.38 5.14 4.08
C ALA A 62 6.96 5.09 2.65
N VAL A 63 7.44 3.92 2.24
CA VAL A 63 8.03 3.68 0.90
C VAL A 63 7.38 2.48 0.23
N THR A 64 7.46 2.37 -1.10
CA THR A 64 7.00 1.19 -1.85
C THR A 64 8.11 0.61 -2.67
N LEU A 65 8.41 -0.67 -2.43
CA LEU A 65 9.33 -1.44 -3.26
C LEU A 65 8.52 -2.38 -4.15
N VAL A 66 8.72 -2.28 -5.47
CA VAL A 66 8.10 -3.17 -6.45
C VAL A 66 9.09 -4.24 -6.84
N TYR A 67 8.79 -5.49 -6.50
CA TYR A 67 9.58 -6.67 -6.90
C TYR A 67 8.91 -7.40 -8.08
N ARG A 68 9.72 -7.88 -9.02
CA ARG A 68 9.31 -8.77 -10.13
C ARG A 68 10.28 -9.94 -10.20
N ASP A 69 9.75 -11.16 -10.25
CA ASP A 69 10.55 -12.39 -10.30
C ASP A 69 11.62 -12.46 -9.19
N GLY A 70 11.25 -12.03 -7.99
CA GLY A 70 12.14 -11.99 -6.82
C GLY A 70 13.21 -10.87 -6.85
N LYS A 71 13.20 -9.98 -7.85
CA LYS A 71 14.18 -8.90 -8.01
C LYS A 71 13.55 -7.53 -7.83
N LEU A 72 14.27 -6.61 -7.21
CA LEU A 72 13.83 -5.21 -7.07
C LEU A 72 13.74 -4.55 -8.46
N ASN A 73 12.56 -4.05 -8.81
CA ASN A 73 12.28 -3.40 -10.09
C ASN A 73 12.12 -1.88 -9.95
N LYS A 74 11.51 -1.41 -8.85
CA LYS A 74 11.35 0.02 -8.51
C LYS A 74 11.39 0.23 -7.00
N ALA A 75 11.91 1.38 -6.59
CA ALA A 75 11.91 1.87 -5.21
C ALA A 75 11.37 3.31 -5.17
#